data_AF-A0A931LRI8-F1
#
_entry.id   AF-A0A931LRI8-F1
#
_cell.length_a   1.000
_cell.length_b   1.000
_cell.length_c   1.000
_cell.angle_alpha   90.00
_cell.angle_beta   90.00
_cell.angle_gamma   90.00
#
_symmetry.space_group_name_H-M   'P 1'
#
loop_
_entity.id
_entity.type
_entity.pdbx_description
1 polymer ?
#
loop_
_entity_poly.entity_id
_entity_poly.type
_entity_poly.pdbx_seq_one_letter_code
_entity_poly.pdbx_strand_id
1 'polypeptide(L)'
;MEARYSVIAHDGKIYGPADLDGLRQWAIDGRLTPATLLIDPNGAQIPAAAIPGLFEGYATSDDRPYAAYPRAGRFGASQSQPRSSNDLIIAWVSGAGSIFLCSCGGPILGGSIGLYFALRAQKKGEGGARAAVIFNLCVLILGLGFLLWLVGSMG
;
A
#
# COMPACT_ATOMS: atom_id res chain seq x y z
N MET A 1 -29.47 -35.61 0.03
CA MET A 1 -28.02 -35.86 0.06
C MET A 1 -27.40 -34.58 0.56
N GLU A 2 -26.85 -34.57 1.77
CA GLU A 2 -26.17 -33.39 2.31
C GLU A 2 -24.90 -33.15 1.48
N ALA A 3 -24.80 -31.99 0.84
CA ALA A 3 -23.58 -31.61 0.13
C ALA A 3 -22.47 -31.38 1.17
N ARG A 4 -21.44 -32.22 1.12
CA ARG A 4 -20.32 -32.23 2.07
C ARG A 4 -19.10 -31.57 1.43
N TYR A 5 -18.76 -30.39 1.92
CA TYR A 5 -17.66 -29.58 1.41
C TYR A 5 -16.45 -29.69 2.32
N SER A 6 -15.26 -29.85 1.75
CA SER A 6 -14.01 -29.80 2.53
C SER A 6 -13.33 -28.45 2.36
N VAL A 7 -12.76 -27.89 3.41
CA VAL A 7 -12.13 -26.55 3.38
C VAL A 7 -10.63 -26.68 3.23
N ILE A 8 -10.04 -25.96 2.28
CA ILE A 8 -8.59 -25.81 2.15
C ILE A 8 -8.19 -24.53 2.88
N ALA A 9 -7.51 -24.69 4.03
CA ALA A 9 -7.01 -23.56 4.79
C ALA A 9 -5.73 -22.96 4.15
N HIS A 10 -5.35 -21.77 4.61
CA HIS A 10 -4.15 -21.05 4.15
C HIS A 10 -2.82 -21.81 4.31
N ASP A 11 -2.80 -22.84 5.15
CA ASP A 11 -1.65 -23.70 5.44
C ASP A 11 -1.63 -24.94 4.54
N GLY A 12 -2.59 -25.04 3.61
CA GLY A 12 -2.75 -26.18 2.71
C GLY A 12 -3.38 -27.40 3.36
N LYS A 13 -3.81 -27.32 4.63
CA LYS A 13 -4.51 -28.43 5.27
C LYS A 13 -5.97 -28.46 4.85
N ILE A 14 -6.45 -29.67 4.63
CA ILE A 14 -7.85 -29.94 4.31
C ILE A 14 -8.56 -30.23 5.63
N TYR A 15 -9.51 -29.37 5.97
CA TYR A 15 -10.41 -29.58 7.08
C TYR A 15 -11.69 -30.24 6.55
N GLY A 16 -12.06 -31.32 7.23
CA GLY A 16 -12.96 -32.35 6.75
C GLY A 16 -14.37 -31.88 6.36
N PRO A 17 -15.18 -32.81 5.83
CA PRO A 17 -16.43 -32.48 5.19
C PRO A 17 -17.41 -31.86 6.19
N ALA A 18 -17.65 -30.57 6.02
CA ALA A 18 -18.72 -29.84 6.68
C ALA A 18 -19.92 -29.74 5.73
N ASP A 19 -21.11 -29.75 6.31
CA ASP A 19 -22.34 -29.37 5.63
C ASP A 19 -22.41 -27.85 5.44
N LEU A 20 -23.39 -27.40 4.67
CA LEU A 20 -23.57 -25.97 4.40
C LEU A 20 -23.81 -25.17 5.69
N ASP A 21 -24.52 -25.76 6.67
CA ASP A 21 -24.78 -25.12 7.96
C ASP A 21 -23.50 -25.00 8.81
N GLY A 22 -22.66 -26.03 8.86
CA GLY A 22 -21.35 -25.98 9.50
C GLY A 22 -20.40 -24.98 8.84
N LEU A 23 -20.39 -24.92 7.51
CA LEU A 23 -19.63 -23.91 6.78
C LEU A 23 -20.15 -22.49 7.08
N ARG A 24 -21.47 -22.30 7.18
CA ARG A 24 -22.04 -21.01 7.56
C ARG A 24 -21.58 -20.59 8.94
N GLN A 25 -21.57 -21.51 9.91
CA GLN A 25 -21.04 -21.23 11.24
C GLN A 25 -19.56 -20.85 11.19
N TRP A 26 -18.75 -21.51 10.36
CA TRP A 26 -17.33 -21.16 10.21
C TRP A 26 -17.11 -19.83 9.50
N ALA A 27 -17.99 -19.43 8.59
CA ALA A 27 -18.01 -18.07 8.08
C ALA A 27 -18.30 -17.08 9.23
N ILE A 28 -19.21 -17.42 10.17
CA ILE A 28 -19.63 -16.51 11.25
C ILE A 28 -18.48 -16.32 12.22
N ASP A 29 -17.77 -17.41 12.50
CA ASP A 29 -16.58 -17.44 13.32
C ASP A 29 -15.36 -16.77 12.63
N GLY A 30 -15.50 -16.27 11.41
CA GLY A 30 -14.43 -15.62 10.65
C GLY A 30 -13.32 -16.57 10.19
N ARG A 31 -13.59 -17.88 10.18
CA ARG A 31 -12.64 -18.92 9.75
C ARG A 31 -12.64 -19.13 8.24
N LEU A 32 -13.76 -18.81 7.58
CA LEU A 32 -13.89 -18.83 6.13
C LEU A 32 -13.91 -17.41 5.59
N THR A 33 -13.22 -17.20 4.48
CA THR A 33 -13.28 -15.97 3.70
C THR A 33 -13.94 -16.27 2.35
N PRO A 34 -14.50 -15.26 1.65
CA PRO A 34 -15.05 -15.45 0.31
C PRO A 34 -14.04 -16.07 -0.69
N ALA A 35 -12.74 -15.83 -0.48
CA ALA A 35 -11.65 -16.36 -1.28
C ALA A 35 -11.14 -17.75 -0.82
N THR A 36 -11.66 -18.30 0.28
CA THR A 36 -11.26 -19.63 0.78
C THR A 36 -11.70 -20.70 -0.22
N LEU A 37 -10.81 -21.63 -0.55
CA LEU A 37 -11.11 -22.72 -1.48
C LEU A 37 -11.81 -23.86 -0.75
N LEU A 38 -12.91 -24.32 -1.33
CA LEU A 38 -13.71 -25.45 -0.89
C LEU A 38 -13.64 -26.55 -1.93
N ILE A 39 -13.62 -27.80 -1.48
CA ILE A 39 -13.71 -28.97 -2.33
C ILE A 39 -15.16 -29.40 -2.34
N ASP A 40 -15.80 -29.28 -3.50
CA ASP A 40 -17.15 -29.78 -3.77
C ASP A 40 -17.17 -31.32 -3.69
N PRO A 41 -18.30 -31.97 -3.39
CA PRO A 41 -18.48 -33.42 -3.52
C PRO A 41 -17.98 -34.04 -4.83
N ASN A 42 -17.90 -33.27 -5.93
CA ASN A 42 -17.33 -33.72 -7.20
C ASN A 42 -15.79 -33.66 -7.27
N GLY A 43 -15.12 -33.23 -6.19
CA GLY A 43 -13.67 -33.03 -6.12
C GLY A 43 -13.17 -31.72 -6.72
N ALA A 44 -14.08 -30.86 -7.21
CA ALA A 44 -13.73 -29.56 -7.78
C ALA A 44 -13.40 -28.54 -6.68
N GLN A 45 -12.36 -27.73 -6.90
CA GLN A 45 -12.04 -26.60 -6.01
C GLN A 45 -12.83 -25.38 -6.45
N ILE A 46 -13.74 -24.92 -5.60
CA ILE A 46 -14.55 -23.74 -5.81
C ILE A 46 -14.29 -22.74 -4.69
N PRO A 47 -14.26 -21.42 -4.97
CA PRO A 47 -14.18 -20.43 -3.91
C PRO A 47 -15.46 -20.47 -3.07
N ALA A 48 -15.35 -20.22 -1.77
CA ALA A 48 -16.49 -20.19 -0.85
C ALA A 48 -17.56 -19.19 -1.30
N ALA A 49 -17.17 -18.08 -1.92
CA ALA A 49 -18.08 -17.10 -2.51
C ALA A 49 -18.98 -17.67 -3.62
N ALA A 50 -18.57 -18.75 -4.30
CA ALA A 50 -19.35 -19.36 -5.36
C ALA A 50 -20.47 -20.27 -4.84
N ILE A 51 -20.54 -20.54 -3.54
CA ILE A 51 -21.64 -21.31 -2.93
C ILE A 51 -22.79 -20.36 -2.59
N PRO A 52 -23.95 -20.46 -3.27
CA PRO A 52 -25.12 -19.66 -2.94
C PRO A 52 -25.57 -19.93 -1.49
N GLY A 53 -25.93 -18.88 -0.76
CA GLY A 53 -26.42 -19.02 0.62
C GLY A 53 -25.37 -19.20 1.71
N LEU A 54 -24.07 -19.32 1.37
CA LEU A 54 -23.01 -19.43 2.38
C LEU A 54 -22.71 -18.08 3.06
N PHE A 55 -22.74 -16.99 2.29
CA PHE A 55 -22.53 -15.63 2.77
C PHE A 55 -23.81 -14.76 2.71
N GLU A 56 -24.97 -15.32 2.37
CA GLU A 56 -26.24 -14.59 2.42
C GLU A 56 -26.60 -14.26 3.87
N GLY A 57 -26.76 -12.98 4.19
CA GLY A 57 -27.00 -12.52 5.56
C GLY A 57 -25.75 -12.00 6.29
N TYR A 58 -24.55 -12.18 5.71
CA TYR A 58 -23.52 -11.16 5.94
C TYR A 58 -24.06 -9.94 5.24
N ALA A 59 -24.52 -8.96 6.02
CA ALA A 59 -24.53 -7.61 5.52
C ALA A 59 -23.12 -7.38 4.98
N THR A 60 -22.96 -7.41 3.66
CA THR A 60 -21.86 -6.72 3.06
C THR A 60 -22.04 -5.31 3.57
N SER A 61 -21.25 -4.93 4.56
CA SER A 61 -20.91 -3.54 4.76
C SER A 61 -20.07 -3.15 3.55
N ASP A 62 -20.68 -3.21 2.35
CA ASP A 62 -20.15 -2.72 1.08
C ASP A 62 -20.30 -1.19 1.01
N ASP A 63 -20.55 -0.55 2.15
CA ASP A 63 -20.31 0.87 2.40
C ASP A 63 -19.25 1.10 3.49
N ARG A 64 -18.47 0.05 3.85
CA ARG A 64 -17.20 0.26 4.53
C ARG A 64 -16.11 0.11 3.48
N PRO A 65 -15.32 1.16 3.19
CA PRO A 65 -14.20 1.03 2.28
C PRO A 65 -13.34 -0.12 2.78
N TYR A 66 -13.26 -1.19 1.99
CA TYR A 66 -12.48 -2.38 2.29
C TYR A 66 -11.08 -1.90 2.71
N ALA A 67 -10.80 -1.98 4.01
CA ALA A 67 -9.47 -1.70 4.50
C ALA A 67 -8.58 -2.81 3.96
N ALA A 68 -7.84 -2.51 2.90
CA ALA A 68 -6.87 -3.39 2.31
C ALA A 68 -5.97 -3.93 3.43
N TYR A 69 -6.14 -5.18 3.80
CA TYR A 69 -5.25 -5.85 4.72
C TYR A 69 -3.85 -5.80 4.11
N PRO A 70 -2.82 -5.30 4.82
CA PRO A 70 -1.46 -5.30 4.31
C PRO A 70 -0.99 -6.75 4.25
N ARG A 71 -1.20 -7.38 3.08
CA ARG A 71 -0.58 -8.65 2.75
C ARG A 71 0.91 -8.40 2.86
N ALA A 72 1.57 -9.03 3.83
CA ALA A 72 3.03 -9.09 3.92
C ALA A 72 3.54 -9.98 2.77
N GLY A 73 3.27 -9.54 1.54
CA GLY A 73 3.73 -10.08 0.29
C GLY A 73 5.05 -9.42 -0.06
N ARG A 74 6.11 -10.08 0.36
CA ARG A 74 7.42 -10.17 -0.28
C ARG A 74 7.41 -9.63 -1.74
N PHE A 75 8.16 -8.55 -1.96
CA PHE A 75 8.48 -7.91 -3.25
C PHE A 75 7.28 -7.46 -4.12
N GLY A 76 6.45 -6.55 -3.61
CA GLY A 76 5.62 -5.70 -4.44
C GLY A 76 6.14 -4.27 -4.34
N ALA A 77 6.70 -3.72 -5.43
CA ALA A 77 6.94 -2.29 -5.53
C ALA A 77 5.64 -1.58 -5.18
N SER A 78 5.61 -0.89 -4.03
CA SER A 78 4.51 -0.03 -3.65
C SER A 78 4.47 1.12 -4.65
N GLN A 79 3.75 0.91 -5.76
CA GLN A 79 3.16 1.98 -6.54
C GLN A 79 2.21 2.71 -5.59
N SER A 80 2.76 3.74 -4.96
CA SER A 80 2.05 4.79 -4.26
C SER A 80 1.03 5.39 -5.23
N GLN A 81 -0.20 4.91 -5.14
CA GLN A 81 -1.35 5.51 -5.80
C GLN A 81 -1.49 6.95 -5.28
N PRO A 82 -1.40 7.98 -6.14
CA PRO A 82 -1.23 9.34 -5.68
C PRO A 82 -2.57 9.89 -5.20
N ARG A 83 -2.78 9.93 -3.87
CA ARG A 83 -3.69 10.91 -3.31
C ARG A 83 -2.95 12.24 -3.38
N SER A 84 -3.17 12.95 -4.49
CA SER A 84 -2.62 14.27 -4.81
C SER A 84 -2.97 15.28 -3.71
N SER A 85 -2.18 15.30 -2.64
CA SER A 85 -2.17 16.36 -1.65
C SER A 85 -1.38 17.53 -2.23
N ASN A 86 -1.96 18.73 -2.27
CA ASN A 86 -1.31 19.92 -2.85
C ASN A 86 0.11 20.16 -2.27
N ASP A 87 0.33 19.76 -1.01
CA ASP A 87 1.65 19.83 -0.34
C ASP A 87 2.70 18.91 -1.01
N LEU A 88 2.30 17.72 -1.48
CA LEU A 88 3.18 16.77 -2.17
C LEU A 88 3.52 17.26 -3.58
N ILE A 89 2.55 17.85 -4.28
CA ILE A 89 2.78 18.47 -5.59
C ILE A 89 3.76 19.64 -5.45
N ILE A 90 3.57 20.51 -4.45
CA ILE A 90 4.48 21.63 -4.20
C ILE A 90 5.88 21.13 -3.86
N ALA A 91 6.03 20.05 -3.08
CA ALA A 91 7.34 19.48 -2.76
C ALA A 91 8.09 18.93 -3.99
N TRP A 92 7.38 18.32 -4.94
CA TRP A 92 7.97 17.85 -6.20
C TRP A 92 8.31 19.00 -7.15
N VAL A 93 7.41 19.99 -7.27
CA VAL A 93 7.63 21.17 -8.11
C VAL A 93 8.75 22.04 -7.57
N SER A 94 8.86 22.21 -6.25
CA SER A 94 9.97 22.97 -5.63
C SER A 94 11.29 22.21 -5.75
N GLY A 95 11.29 20.88 -5.56
CA GLY A 95 12.46 20.04 -5.72
C GLY A 95 12.97 20.05 -7.16
N ALA A 96 12.09 19.76 -8.14
CA ALA A 96 12.43 19.77 -9.56
C ALA A 96 12.78 21.18 -10.06
N GLY A 97 12.07 22.22 -9.59
CA GLY A 97 12.33 23.61 -9.93
C GLY A 97 13.67 24.12 -9.39
N SER A 98 14.12 23.61 -8.24
CA SER A 98 15.42 24.00 -7.65
C SER A 98 16.62 23.57 -8.50
N ILE A 99 16.47 22.51 -9.30
CA ILE A 99 17.49 22.02 -10.22
C ILE A 99 17.63 22.96 -11.43
N PHE A 100 16.54 23.61 -11.86
CA PHE A 100 16.56 24.51 -13.02
C PHE A 100 17.05 25.93 -12.69
N LEU A 101 17.01 26.36 -11.43
CA LEU A 101 17.58 27.64 -10.96
C LEU A 101 19.06 27.54 -10.53
N CYS A 102 19.82 26.68 -11.20
CA CYS A 102 21.16 26.24 -10.82
C CYS A 102 22.24 27.35 -10.79
N SER A 103 22.00 28.54 -11.35
CA SER A 103 23.13 29.46 -11.57
C SER A 103 23.63 30.27 -10.36
N CYS A 104 22.87 30.56 -9.29
CA CYS A 104 23.39 31.45 -8.22
C CYS A 104 22.88 31.22 -6.77
N GLY A 105 22.17 30.12 -6.45
CA GLY A 105 21.69 29.92 -5.05
C GLY A 105 20.39 29.13 -4.89
N GLY A 106 19.80 28.65 -5.99
CA GLY A 106 18.59 27.82 -6.01
C GLY A 106 18.59 26.59 -5.08
N PRO A 107 19.72 25.86 -4.89
CA PRO A 107 19.72 24.66 -4.05
C PRO A 107 19.47 24.94 -2.56
N ILE A 108 19.89 26.12 -2.08
CA ILE A 108 19.84 26.46 -0.64
C ILE A 108 18.43 26.94 -0.25
N LEU A 109 17.86 27.85 -1.05
CA LEU A 109 16.52 28.39 -0.80
C LEU A 109 15.41 27.41 -1.20
N GLY A 110 15.54 26.75 -2.36
CA GLY A 110 14.58 25.75 -2.82
C GLY A 110 14.59 24.48 -1.96
N GLY A 111 15.78 24.03 -1.54
CA GLY A 111 15.94 22.84 -0.71
C GLY A 111 15.37 23.00 0.70
N SER A 112 15.55 24.17 1.34
CA SER A 112 15.03 24.42 2.69
C SER A 112 13.49 24.54 2.72
N ILE A 113 12.89 25.21 1.75
CA ILE A 113 11.42 25.31 1.61
C ILE A 113 10.82 23.95 1.26
N GLY A 114 11.41 23.21 0.32
CA GLY A 114 10.97 21.85 -0.05
C GLY A 114 11.06 20.88 1.12
N LEU A 115 12.12 20.97 1.93
CA LEU A 115 12.30 20.15 3.13
C LEU A 115 11.25 20.48 4.21
N TYR A 116 10.91 21.75 4.42
CA TYR A 116 9.86 22.15 5.37
C TYR A 116 8.49 21.55 5.01
N PHE A 117 8.10 21.63 3.74
CA PHE A 117 6.83 21.05 3.27
C PHE A 117 6.86 19.52 3.27
N ALA A 118 7.99 18.89 2.93
CA ALA A 118 8.14 17.44 2.97
C ALA A 118 8.04 16.88 4.41
N LEU A 119 8.61 17.58 5.40
CA LEU A 119 8.47 17.23 6.82
C LEU A 119 7.02 17.41 7.31
N ARG A 120 6.32 18.45 6.83
CA ARG A 120 4.90 18.64 7.12
C ARG A 120 4.03 17.54 6.53
N ALA A 121 4.31 17.10 5.30
CA ALA A 121 3.63 15.98 4.65
C ALA A 121 3.93 14.63 5.34
N GLN A 122 5.14 14.45 5.89
CA GLN A 122 5.52 13.24 6.62
C GLN A 122 4.73 13.08 7.93
N LYS A 123 4.50 14.17 8.66
CA LYS A 123 3.67 14.16 9.89
C LYS A 123 2.21 13.79 9.64
N LYS A 124 1.72 14.00 8.41
CA LYS A 124 0.35 13.63 7.99
C LYS A 124 0.22 12.15 7.61
N GLY A 125 1.30 11.38 7.60
CA GLY A 125 1.27 9.95 7.29
C GLY A 125 1.03 9.63 5.81
N GLU A 126 1.28 10.59 4.91
CA GLU A 126 1.05 10.41 3.48
C GLU A 126 2.10 9.48 2.85
N GLY A 127 1.62 8.45 2.13
CA GLY A 127 2.47 7.53 1.37
C GLY A 127 3.19 8.27 0.23
N GLY A 128 4.48 8.55 0.43
CA GLY A 128 5.31 9.28 -0.54
C GLY A 128 6.09 10.45 0.05
N ALA A 129 5.67 10.98 1.21
CA ALA A 129 6.36 12.09 1.87
C ALA A 129 7.82 11.74 2.22
N ARG A 130 8.08 10.49 2.63
CA ARG A 130 9.45 10.02 2.90
C ARG A 130 10.35 10.04 1.66
N ALA A 131 9.81 9.72 0.48
CA ALA A 131 10.56 9.79 -0.77
C ALA A 131 10.89 11.24 -1.15
N ALA A 132 9.94 12.16 -0.96
CA ALA A 132 10.15 13.59 -1.20
C ALA A 132 11.18 14.23 -0.23
N VAL A 133 11.21 13.79 1.03
CA VAL A 133 12.25 14.19 2.00
C VAL A 133 13.62 13.70 1.54
N ILE A 134 13.75 12.41 1.19
CA ILE A 134 15.02 11.82 0.74
C ILE A 134 15.52 12.54 -0.52
N PHE A 135 14.63 12.78 -1.49
CA PHE A 135 14.99 13.48 -2.73
C PHE A 135 15.51 14.90 -2.47
N ASN A 136 14.77 15.72 -1.70
CA ASN A 136 15.22 17.08 -1.37
C ASN A 136 16.51 17.10 -0.53
N LEU A 137 16.68 16.13 0.37
CA LEU A 137 17.91 15.97 1.15
C LEU A 137 19.11 15.66 0.24
N CYS A 138 18.96 14.73 -0.70
CA CYS A 138 20.01 14.39 -1.67
C CYS A 138 20.37 15.59 -2.55
N VAL A 139 19.39 16.34 -3.05
CA VAL A 139 19.62 17.55 -3.86
C VAL A 139 20.38 18.61 -3.06
N LEU A 140 20.05 18.79 -1.77
CA LEU A 140 20.73 19.75 -0.90
C LEU A 140 22.19 19.33 -0.63
N ILE A 141 22.44 18.04 -0.37
CA ILE A 141 23.80 17.53 -0.15
C ILE A 141 24.66 17.65 -1.40
N LEU A 142 24.12 17.27 -2.57
CA LEU A 142 24.83 17.37 -3.85
C LEU A 142 25.09 18.85 -4.21
N GLY A 143 24.15 19.74 -3.95
CA GLY A 143 24.32 21.19 -4.14
C GLY A 143 25.41 21.78 -3.24
N LEU A 144 25.45 21.41 -1.96
CA LEU A 144 26.51 21.84 -1.04
C LEU A 144 27.88 21.29 -1.44
N GLY A 145 27.96 20.01 -1.81
CA GLY A 145 29.21 19.40 -2.27
C GLY A 145 29.76 20.05 -3.54
N PHE A 146 28.88 20.36 -4.49
CA PHE A 146 29.27 21.08 -5.71
C PHE A 146 29.74 22.51 -5.42
N LEU A 147 29.07 23.23 -4.51
CA LEU A 147 29.48 24.58 -4.10
C LEU A 147 30.85 24.58 -3.43
N LEU A 148 31.09 23.63 -2.51
CA LEU A 148 32.39 23.47 -1.85
C LEU A 148 33.50 23.12 -2.86
N TRP A 149 33.20 22.28 -3.84
CA TRP A 149 34.13 21.93 -4.91
C TRP A 149 34.47 23.14 -5.81
N LEU A 150 33.47 23.94 -6.19
CA LEU A 150 33.68 25.17 -6.97
C LEU A 150 34.55 26.19 -6.22
N VAL A 151 34.25 26.43 -4.94
CA VAL A 151 35.04 27.34 -4.09
C VAL A 151 36.48 26.84 -3.97
N GLY A 152 36.67 25.52 -3.81
CA GLY A 152 37.99 24.91 -3.75
C GLY A 152 38.76 24.92 -5.08
N SER A 153 38.07 24.97 -6.22
CA SER A 153 38.70 25.06 -7.54
C SER A 153 39.15 26.49 -7.91
N MET A 154 38.65 27.50 -7.21
CA MET A 154 38.97 28.92 -7.45
C MET A 154 40.08 29.47 -6.55
N GLY A 155 40.52 28.72 -5.53
CA GLY A 155 41.64 29.07 -4.65
C GLY A 155 42.90 28.31 -5.02
#